data_AF-A0AAU9PUR8-F1
#
_entry.id   AF-A0AAU9PUR8-F1
#
_cell.length_a   1.000
_cell.length_b   1.000
_cell.length_c   1.000
_cell.angle_alpha   90.00
_cell.angle_beta   90.00
_cell.angle_gamma   90.00
#
_symmetry.space_group_name_H-M   'P 1'
#
loop_
_entity.id
_entity.type
_entity.pdbx_description
1 polymer ?
#
loop_
_entity_poly.entity_id
_entity_poly.type
_entity_poly.pdbx_seq_one_letter_code
_entity_poly.pdbx_strand_id
1 'polypeptide(L)'
;MNLFEVHWEDDGAGGEEAVVTEIITILTPRGRYNVELHLSFLRLEGQATDFKIQYNSLVHVFVLPKSNQPHTFVVVTLDPPICKGQTMYPYIVMQFETDYMVESSLMMNENLYSTKYKDKLESSYKKIFLERKT
;
A
#
# COMPACT_ATOMS: atom_id res chain seq x y z
N MET A 1 29.01 -17.99 -6.97
CA MET A 1 28.41 -18.06 -5.62
C MET A 1 28.99 -16.90 -4.83
N ASN A 2 28.25 -15.79 -4.77
CA ASN A 2 28.29 -14.79 -3.71
C ASN A 2 26.96 -14.05 -3.82
N LEU A 3 26.20 -14.18 -2.74
CA LEU A 3 24.87 -13.63 -2.55
C LEU A 3 24.99 -12.11 -2.53
N PHE A 4 24.13 -11.43 -3.27
CA PHE A 4 23.84 -10.02 -3.02
C PHE A 4 23.10 -9.97 -1.68
N GLU A 5 23.86 -9.75 -0.61
CA GLU A 5 23.33 -9.39 0.69
C GLU A 5 22.84 -7.93 0.57
N VAL A 6 21.53 -7.78 0.36
CA VAL A 6 20.89 -6.47 0.38
C VAL A 6 20.90 -6.03 1.83
N HIS A 7 21.85 -5.15 2.17
CA HIS A 7 21.93 -4.53 3.49
C HIS A 7 20.70 -3.65 3.64
N TRP A 8 19.77 -4.04 4.52
CA TRP A 8 18.77 -3.11 5.01
C TRP A 8 19.48 -2.28 6.09
N GLU A 9 19.71 -0.99 5.82
CA GLU A 9 19.86 -0.04 6.93
C GLU A 9 18.51 -0.03 7.67
N ASP A 10 18.53 -0.63 8.85
CA ASP A 10 17.49 -0.42 9.85
C ASP A 10 17.65 1.02 10.32
N ASP A 11 17.05 1.96 9.58
CA ASP A 11 16.91 3.35 9.99
C ASP A 11 16.11 3.37 11.30
N GLY A 12 16.87 3.34 12.39
CA GLY A 12 16.35 3.16 13.73
C GLY A 12 15.30 4.20 14.07
N ALA A 13 14.22 3.74 14.72
CA ALA A 13 13.45 4.45 15.74
C ALA A 13 13.32 5.98 15.60
N GLY A 14 13.09 6.46 14.39
CA GLY A 14 12.58 7.78 14.04
C GLY A 14 11.34 7.54 13.21
N GLY A 15 10.31 6.96 13.85
CA GLY A 15 9.13 6.48 13.14
C GLY A 15 8.47 7.63 12.38
N GLU A 16 8.59 7.61 11.05
CA GLU A 16 7.61 8.31 10.22
C GLU A 16 6.24 7.77 10.66
N GLU A 17 5.34 8.66 11.05
CA GLU A 17 4.01 8.27 11.51
C GLU A 17 3.19 7.84 10.28
N ALA A 18 2.52 6.69 10.39
CA ALA A 18 1.64 6.22 9.33
C ALA A 18 0.49 7.23 9.14
N VAL A 19 0.31 7.66 7.90
CA VAL A 19 -0.76 8.60 7.54
C VAL A 19 -2.10 7.88 7.40
N VAL A 20 -2.07 6.61 7.02
CA VAL A 20 -3.23 5.72 6.91
C VAL A 20 -2.81 4.34 7.38
N THR A 21 -3.70 3.66 8.11
CA THR A 21 -3.51 2.30 8.60
C THR A 21 -4.80 1.50 8.39
N GLU A 22 -4.74 0.40 7.63
CA GLU A 22 -5.92 -0.44 7.37
C GLU A 22 -5.56 -1.92 7.17
N ILE A 23 -6.43 -2.81 7.63
CA ILE A 23 -6.22 -4.26 7.48
C ILE A 23 -6.80 -4.71 6.14
N ILE A 24 -5.93 -5.19 5.24
CA ILE A 24 -6.29 -5.56 3.87
C ILE A 24 -5.96 -7.02 3.60
N THR A 25 -6.86 -7.71 2.87
CA THR A 25 -6.58 -9.04 2.34
C THR A 25 -5.73 -8.92 1.08
N ILE A 26 -4.53 -9.52 1.11
CA ILE A 26 -3.60 -9.58 -0.02
C ILE A 26 -3.58 -11.01 -0.54
N LEU A 27 -3.82 -11.17 -1.84
CA LEU A 27 -3.80 -12.45 -2.54
C LEU A 27 -2.39 -12.87 -2.92
N THR A 28 -1.48 -11.91 -3.13
CA THR A 28 -0.10 -12.16 -3.52
C THR A 28 0.79 -11.03 -2.99
N PRO A 29 1.81 -11.32 -2.15
CA PRO A 29 2.01 -12.57 -1.41
C PRO A 29 0.85 -12.82 -0.43
N ARG A 30 0.25 -14.03 -0.47
CA ARG A 30 -1.00 -14.33 0.25
C ARG A 30 -0.90 -14.05 1.76
N GLY A 31 -1.87 -13.30 2.29
CA GLY A 31 -1.98 -13.01 3.73
C GLY A 31 -2.98 -11.89 4.03
N ARG A 32 -3.21 -11.65 5.32
CA ARG A 32 -3.82 -10.41 5.80
C ARG A 32 -2.69 -9.54 6.34
N TYR A 33 -2.66 -8.29 5.92
CA TYR A 33 -1.62 -7.35 6.30
C TYR A 33 -2.27 -6.10 6.85
N ASN A 34 -1.66 -5.55 7.89
CA ASN A 34 -1.87 -4.18 8.26
C ASN A 34 -1.07 -3.32 7.27
N VAL A 35 -1.77 -2.52 6.47
CA VAL A 35 -1.19 -1.68 5.43
C VAL A 35 -1.06 -0.27 5.98
N GLU A 36 0.17 0.19 6.08
CA GLU A 36 0.50 1.54 6.52
C GLU A 36 1.06 2.35 5.36
N LEU A 37 0.51 3.55 5.16
CA LEU A 37 1.02 4.50 4.19
C LEU A 37 1.86 5.55 4.92
N HIS A 38 3.16 5.56 4.66
CA HIS A 38 4.08 6.58 5.14
C HIS A 38 4.36 7.60 4.02
N LEU A 39 5.20 8.60 4.26
CA LEU A 39 5.46 9.65 3.28
C LEU A 39 6.37 9.17 2.13
N SER A 40 7.32 8.28 2.45
CA SER A 40 8.35 7.83 1.51
C SER A 40 8.15 6.36 1.09
N PHE A 41 7.42 5.59 1.89
CA PHE A 41 7.21 4.16 1.68
C PHE A 41 5.79 3.74 2.10
N LEU A 42 5.39 2.54 1.70
CA LEU A 42 4.29 1.81 2.31
C LEU A 42 4.86 0.61 3.09
N ARG A 43 4.20 0.25 4.19
CA ARG A 43 4.54 -0.93 4.98
C ARG A 43 3.38 -1.91 4.93
N LEU A 44 3.70 -3.17 4.63
CA LEU A 44 2.79 -4.29 4.78
C LEU A 44 3.25 -5.08 6.00
N GLU A 45 2.65 -4.83 7.16
CA GLU A 45 2.93 -5.58 8.37
C GLU A 45 2.08 -6.85 8.38
N GLY A 46 2.73 -8.01 8.37
CA GLY A 46 2.09 -9.31 8.27
C GLY A 46 2.46 -10.18 9.45
N GLN A 47 1.61 -11.14 9.79
CA GLN A 47 1.86 -12.02 10.96
C GLN A 47 3.24 -12.70 10.96
N ALA A 48 3.78 -13.03 9.78
CA ALA A 48 5.03 -13.77 9.64
C ALA A 48 6.17 -12.96 9.00
N THR A 49 5.85 -11.92 8.25
CA THR A 49 6.83 -11.16 7.47
C THR A 49 6.27 -9.80 7.16
N ASP A 50 7.10 -8.79 7.42
CA ASP A 50 6.81 -7.40 7.08
C ASP A 50 7.52 -7.03 5.78
N PHE A 51 6.90 -6.15 5.00
CA PHE A 51 7.50 -5.56 3.82
C PHE A 51 7.49 -4.04 3.92
N LYS A 52 8.68 -3.43 3.90
CA LYS A 52 8.83 -1.98 3.69
C LYS A 52 9.11 -1.75 2.19
N ILE A 53 8.19 -1.06 1.51
CA ILE A 53 8.21 -0.89 0.07
C ILE A 53 8.26 0.60 -0.24
N GLN A 54 9.38 1.05 -0.82
CA GLN A 54 9.56 2.43 -1.21
C GLN A 54 8.61 2.79 -2.37
N TYR A 55 8.04 3.99 -2.38
CA TYR A 55 7.13 4.36 -3.47
C TYR A 55 7.81 4.42 -4.85
N ASN A 56 9.13 4.62 -4.88
CA ASN A 56 9.90 4.63 -6.12
C ASN A 56 10.00 3.25 -6.81
N SER A 57 9.72 2.16 -6.10
CA SER A 57 9.67 0.82 -6.69
C SER A 57 8.31 0.46 -7.27
N LEU A 58 7.28 1.30 -7.06
CA LEU A 58 5.97 1.15 -7.68
C LEU A 58 6.06 1.55 -9.15
N VAL A 59 5.90 0.59 -10.06
CA VAL A 59 5.94 0.84 -11.51
C VAL A 59 4.55 1.16 -12.05
N HIS A 60 3.56 0.36 -11.67
CA HIS A 60 2.17 0.51 -12.14
C HIS A 60 1.19 0.15 -11.03
N VAL A 61 0.07 0.87 -10.97
CA VAL A 61 -1.08 0.56 -10.11
C VAL A 61 -2.31 0.41 -10.99
N PHE A 62 -2.90 -0.77 -10.99
CA PHE A 62 -4.12 -1.07 -11.72
C PHE A 62 -5.26 -1.32 -10.75
N VAL A 63 -6.39 -0.72 -11.05
CA VAL A 63 -7.65 -0.97 -10.36
C VAL A 63 -8.52 -1.80 -11.29
N LEU A 64 -8.88 -3.01 -10.86
CA LEU A 64 -9.62 -3.97 -11.65
C LEU A 64 -11.01 -4.17 -11.04
N PRO A 65 -12.00 -3.35 -11.44
CA PRO A 65 -13.38 -3.56 -11.05
C PRO A 65 -13.92 -4.77 -11.83
N LYS A 66 -14.35 -5.81 -11.13
CA LYS A 66 -15.07 -6.91 -11.77
C LYS A 66 -16.57 -6.66 -11.75
N SER A 67 -17.17 -6.59 -12.93
CA SER A 67 -18.62 -6.73 -13.08
C SER A 67 -19.08 -8.02 -12.42
N ASN A 68 -20.09 -7.92 -11.55
CA ASN A 68 -20.75 -9.05 -10.89
C ASN A 68 -19.90 -9.83 -9.87
N GLN A 69 -18.86 -9.22 -9.29
CA GLN A 69 -18.19 -9.77 -8.10
C GLN A 69 -18.18 -8.75 -6.96
N PRO A 70 -18.28 -9.22 -5.69
CA PRO A 70 -18.27 -8.34 -4.53
C PRO A 70 -16.88 -7.82 -4.19
N HIS A 71 -15.89 -8.02 -5.07
CA HIS A 71 -14.52 -7.59 -4.83
C HIS A 71 -13.95 -6.77 -5.97
N THR A 72 -13.21 -5.73 -5.59
CA THR A 72 -12.34 -4.96 -6.48
C THR A 72 -10.89 -5.27 -6.15
N PHE A 73 -10.08 -5.49 -7.18
CA PHE A 73 -8.67 -5.80 -7.01
C PHE A 73 -7.81 -4.60 -7.33
N VAL A 74 -6.81 -4.35 -6.49
CA VAL A 74 -5.73 -3.41 -6.78
C VAL A 74 -4.47 -4.21 -7.00
N VAL A 75 -3.89 -4.08 -8.20
CA VAL A 75 -2.65 -4.75 -8.59
C VAL A 75 -1.55 -3.72 -8.67
N VAL A 76 -0.51 -3.92 -7.87
CA VAL A 76 0.66 -3.06 -7.81
C VAL A 76 1.85 -3.81 -8.38
N THR A 77 2.49 -3.27 -9.41
CA THR A 77 3.72 -3.82 -9.99
C THR A 77 4.94 -3.21 -9.32
N LEU A 78 5.91 -4.05 -8.98
CA LEU A 78 7.13 -3.67 -8.27
C LEU A 78 8.37 -3.94 -9.10
N ASP A 79 9.29 -2.98 -9.12
CA ASP A 79 10.66 -3.15 -9.59
C ASP A 79 11.62 -2.38 -8.67
N PRO A 80 12.45 -3.05 -7.85
CA PRO A 80 12.64 -4.51 -7.78
C PRO A 80 11.49 -5.25 -7.06
N PRO A 81 11.30 -6.57 -7.33
CA PRO A 81 10.30 -7.38 -6.64
C PRO A 81 10.61 -7.58 -5.15
N ILE A 82 9.58 -7.72 -4.31
CA ILE A 82 9.76 -8.06 -2.89
C ILE A 82 10.06 -9.55 -2.71
N CYS A 83 10.86 -9.89 -1.69
CA CYS A 83 11.24 -11.27 -1.39
C CYS A 83 10.51 -11.77 -0.13
N LYS A 84 9.85 -12.92 -0.22
CA LYS A 84 9.39 -13.67 0.96
C LYS A 84 10.10 -15.03 0.98
N GLY A 85 11.14 -15.15 1.81
CA GLY A 85 12.05 -16.28 1.74
C GLY A 85 12.77 -16.30 0.38
N GLN A 86 12.69 -17.43 -0.32
CA GLN A 86 13.32 -17.58 -1.65
C GLN A 86 12.43 -17.12 -2.81
N THR A 87 11.15 -16.83 -2.56
CA THR A 87 10.19 -16.46 -3.61
C THR A 87 10.15 -14.96 -3.77
N MET A 88 10.21 -14.49 -5.01
CA MET A 88 10.15 -13.07 -5.36
C MET A 88 8.81 -12.73 -5.98
N TYR A 89 8.19 -11.65 -5.52
CA TYR A 89 6.87 -11.20 -5.89
C TYR A 89 7.00 -9.85 -6.62
N PRO A 90 6.91 -9.85 -7.96
CA PRO A 90 6.89 -8.61 -8.75
C PRO A 90 5.54 -7.90 -8.71
N TYR A 91 4.52 -8.52 -8.11
CA TYR A 91 3.20 -7.94 -7.99
C TYR A 91 2.66 -8.10 -6.57
N ILE A 92 1.99 -7.06 -6.08
CA ILE A 92 1.08 -7.13 -4.93
C ILE A 92 -0.34 -7.10 -5.46
N VAL A 93 -1.16 -8.06 -5.03
CA VAL A 93 -2.58 -8.11 -5.40
C VAL A 93 -3.43 -7.94 -4.14
N MET A 94 -4.02 -6.77 -3.97
CA MET A 94 -4.91 -6.44 -2.86
C MET A 94 -6.36 -6.68 -3.26
N GLN A 95 -7.16 -7.15 -2.31
CA GLN A 95 -8.58 -7.41 -2.49
C GLN A 95 -9.38 -6.52 -1.53
N PHE A 96 -10.27 -5.71 -2.10
CA PHE A 96 -11.22 -4.86 -1.39
C PHE A 96 -12.64 -5.37 -1.65
N GLU A 97 -13.54 -5.18 -0.70
CA GLU A 97 -14.97 -5.38 -0.92
C GLU A 97 -15.53 -4.20 -1.74
N THR A 98 -16.23 -4.49 -2.84
CA THR A 98 -16.67 -3.49 -3.83
C THR A 98 -17.66 -2.47 -3.24
N ASP A 99 -18.51 -2.92 -2.32
CA ASP A 99 -19.52 -2.09 -1.66
C ASP A 99 -19.03 -1.49 -0.33
N TYR A 100 -17.75 -1.66 -0.01
CA TYR A 100 -17.17 -1.16 1.23
C TYR A 100 -16.93 0.35 1.13
N MET A 101 -17.56 1.11 2.02
CA MET A 101 -17.23 2.51 2.24
C MET A 101 -15.94 2.58 3.06
N VAL A 102 -14.82 2.85 2.40
CA VAL A 102 -13.60 3.24 3.09
C VAL A 102 -13.76 4.70 3.50
N GLU A 103 -13.80 4.95 4.81
CA GLU A 103 -13.64 6.28 5.39
C GLU A 103 -12.25 6.33 6.02
N SER A 104 -11.29 6.91 5.32
CA SER A 104 -9.93 7.09 5.82
C SER A 104 -9.69 8.57 6.12
N SER A 105 -9.38 8.87 7.38
CA SER A 105 -8.84 10.16 7.80
C SER A 105 -7.31 10.12 7.66
N LEU A 106 -6.72 11.09 6.95
CA LEU A 106 -5.27 11.20 6.90
C LEU A 106 -4.74 11.77 8.21
N MET A 107 -3.89 11.01 8.89
CA MET A 107 -3.12 11.44 10.05
C MET A 107 -1.83 12.09 9.55
N MET A 108 -1.85 13.39 9.20
CA MET A 108 -0.64 14.09 8.75
C MET A 108 -0.50 15.47 9.38
N ASN A 109 0.75 15.91 9.61
CA ASN A 109 1.03 17.24 10.10
C ASN A 109 0.49 18.33 9.15
N GLU A 110 -0.20 19.33 9.71
CA GLU A 110 -0.90 20.39 8.98
C GLU A 110 0.05 21.25 8.10
N ASN A 111 1.29 21.45 8.55
CA ASN A 111 2.30 22.19 7.77
C ASN A 111 2.74 21.41 6.53
N LEU A 112 2.91 20.09 6.66
CA LEU A 112 3.30 19.25 5.53
C LEU A 112 2.14 19.10 4.53
N TYR A 113 0.90 19.02 5.02
CA TYR A 113 -0.29 18.95 4.19
C TYR A 113 -0.43 20.22 3.36
N SER A 114 -0.43 21.37 4.02
CA SER A 114 -0.59 22.68 3.38
C SER A 114 0.49 23.00 2.35
N THR A 115 1.74 22.58 2.57
CA THR A 115 2.87 22.95 1.70
C THR A 115 3.10 22.01 0.53
N LYS A 116 2.88 20.69 0.69
CA LYS A 116 3.31 19.69 -0.29
C LYS A 116 2.16 18.85 -0.89
N TYR A 117 1.04 18.74 -0.18
CA TYR A 117 0.00 17.77 -0.53
C TYR A 117 -1.42 18.35 -0.66
N LYS A 118 -1.66 19.63 -0.33
CA LYS A 118 -2.98 20.26 -0.40
C LYS A 118 -3.65 20.17 -1.78
N ASP A 119 -2.85 20.17 -2.85
CA ASP A 119 -3.35 20.06 -4.23
C ASP A 119 -3.34 18.63 -4.76
N LYS A 120 -2.88 17.66 -3.96
CA LYS A 120 -2.72 16.24 -4.33
C LYS A 120 -3.60 15.31 -3.51
N LEU A 121 -3.86 15.68 -2.25
CA LEU A 121 -4.59 14.89 -1.27
C LEU A 121 -5.73 15.71 -0.68
N GLU A 122 -6.88 15.08 -0.47
CA GLU A 122 -7.93 15.60 0.40
C GLU A 122 -7.66 15.17 1.84
N SER A 123 -8.13 15.94 2.82
CA SER A 123 -7.91 15.67 4.25
C SER A 123 -8.69 14.46 4.78
N SER A 124 -9.77 14.09 4.10
CA SER A 124 -10.57 12.91 4.41
C SER A 124 -11.17 12.37 3.13
N TYR A 125 -10.96 11.09 2.85
CA TYR A 125 -11.57 10.43 1.70
C TYR A 125 -12.77 9.62 2.16
N LYS A 126 -13.95 10.03 1.72
CA LYS A 126 -15.18 9.24 1.81
C LYS A 126 -15.64 8.92 0.40
N LYS A 127 -15.12 7.82 -0.15
CA LYS A 127 -15.44 7.43 -1.52
C LYS A 127 -15.88 5.98 -1.55
N ILE A 128 -17.08 5.78 -2.09
CA ILE A 128 -17.53 4.46 -2.53
C ILE A 128 -16.70 4.12 -3.76
N PHE A 129 -16.13 2.91 -3.81
CA PHE A 129 -15.31 2.48 -4.94
C PHE A 129 -16.07 2.49 -6.28
N LEU A 130 -17.40 2.59 -6.22
CA LEU A 130 -18.33 2.77 -7.33
C LEU A 130 -18.64 4.25 -7.61
N GLU A 131 -17.69 5.00 -8.17
CA GLU A 131 -18.08 6.20 -8.93
C GLU A 131 -18.03 5.88 -10.42
N ARG A 132 -19.15 5.37 -10.95
CA ARG A 132 -19.36 5.28 -12.40
C ARG A 132 -19.39 6.70 -12.96
N LYS A 133 -18.30 7.15 -13.58
CA LYS A 133 -18.43 8.19 -14.61
C LYS A 133 -19.10 7.54 -15.82
N THR A 134 -20.31 8.03 -16.09
CA THR A 134 -21.03 7.79 -17.35
C THR A 134 -20.38 8.60 -18.46
#